data_AF-A0A943L1S5-F1
#
_entry.id   AF-A0A943L1S5-F1
#
_cell.length_a   1.000
_cell.length_b   1.000
_cell.length_c   1.000
_cell.angle_alpha   90.00
_cell.angle_beta   90.00
_cell.angle_gamma   90.00
#
_symmetry.space_group_name_H-M   'P 1'
#
loop_
_entity.id
_entity.type
_entity.pdbx_description
1 polymer ?
#
loop_
_entity_poly.entity_id
_entity_poly.type
_entity_poly.pdbx_seq_one_letter_code
_entity_poly.pdbx_strand_id
1 'polypeptide(L)'
;MIIQLNMIQSIGLAVIFLLIGKSIKNTMPLFSKYAIPSPVIGGLIFSIIHMILRQSNIALFKFDSTLQTFFQIMFFCTVGFNASLEMLT
;
A
#
# COMPACT_ATOMS: atom_id res chain seq x y z
N MET A 1 13.51 15.36 11.51
CA MET A 1 12.68 15.01 12.70
C MET A 1 12.03 13.65 12.49
N ILE A 2 12.00 12.74 13.47
CA ILE A 2 11.38 11.42 13.31
C ILE A 2 9.92 11.51 13.77
N ILE A 3 8.98 11.30 12.84
CA ILE A 3 7.54 11.27 13.15
C ILE A 3 7.16 9.81 13.33
N GLN A 4 6.90 9.40 14.58
CA GLN A 4 6.41 8.06 14.90
C GLN A 4 4.90 8.05 14.76
N LEU A 5 4.40 7.18 13.88
CA LEU A 5 2.98 6.98 13.66
C LEU A 5 2.54 5.76 14.45
N ASN A 6 1.52 5.92 15.28
CA ASN A 6 0.91 4.80 15.99
C ASN A 6 0.26 3.82 14.99
N MET A 7 -0.03 2.61 15.45
CA MET A 7 -0.69 1.55 14.69
C MET A 7 -1.93 2.04 13.90
N ILE A 8 -2.87 2.70 14.58
CA ILE A 8 -4.11 3.22 13.96
C ILE A 8 -3.80 4.30 12.91
N GLN A 9 -2.84 5.19 13.19
CA GLN A 9 -2.46 6.28 12.27
C GLN A 9 -1.76 5.74 11.03
N SER A 10 -0.92 4.70 11.19
CA SER A 10 -0.21 4.04 10.11
C SER A 10 -1.18 3.39 9.12
N ILE A 11 -2.18 2.66 9.65
CA ILE A 11 -3.24 2.05 8.83
C ILE A 11 -4.14 3.12 8.20
N GLY A 12 -4.51 4.15 8.96
CA GLY A 12 -5.30 5.27 8.45
C GLY A 12 -4.64 5.94 7.26
N LEU A 13 -3.33 6.23 7.35
CA LEU A 13 -2.54 6.74 6.23
C LEU A 13 -2.54 5.77 5.04
N ALA A 14 -2.31 4.48 5.28
CA ALA A 14 -2.34 3.46 4.23
C ALA A 14 -3.69 3.42 3.48
N VAL A 15 -4.81 3.51 4.20
CA VAL A 15 -6.16 3.56 3.61
C VAL A 15 -6.36 4.85 2.80
N ILE A 16 -5.92 6.01 3.30
CA ILE A 16 -6.01 7.28 2.57
C ILE A 16 -5.26 7.18 1.23
N PHE A 17 -4.02 6.67 1.23
CA PHE A 17 -3.26 6.47 0.01
C PHE A 17 -3.89 5.45 -0.93
N LEU A 18 -4.53 4.41 -0.41
CA LEU A 18 -5.30 3.45 -1.21
C LEU A 18 -6.49 4.12 -1.90
N LEU A 19 -7.23 4.97 -1.20
CA LEU A 19 -8.34 5.73 -1.77
C LEU A 19 -7.86 6.70 -2.85
N ILE A 20 -6.74 7.40 -2.60
CA ILE A 20 -6.10 8.27 -3.60
C ILE A 20 -5.70 7.45 -4.84
N GLY A 21 -5.06 6.30 -4.65
CA GLY A 21 -4.69 5.38 -5.73
C GLY A 21 -5.90 4.88 -6.53
N LYS A 22 -7.04 4.65 -5.86
CA LYS A 22 -8.31 4.26 -6.51
C LYS A 22 -8.89 5.40 -7.34
N SER A 23 -8.90 6.63 -6.82
CA SER A 23 -9.35 7.81 -7.58
C SER A 23 -8.50 8.05 -8.82
N ILE A 24 -7.18 7.97 -8.68
CA ILE A 24 -6.24 8.15 -9.81
C ILE A 24 -6.41 7.05 -10.86
N LYS A 25 -6.60 5.79 -10.45
CA LYS A 25 -6.90 4.69 -11.37
C LYS A 25 -8.17 4.96 -12.20
N ASN A 26 -9.19 5.57 -11.59
CA ASN A 26 -10.43 5.92 -12.29
C ASN A 26 -10.27 7.14 -13.22
N THR A 27 -9.40 8.09 -12.87
CA THR A 27 -9.16 9.29 -13.69
C THR A 27 -8.22 9.01 -14.87
N MET A 28 -7.23 8.13 -14.70
CA MET A 28 -6.22 7.85 -15.73
C MET A 28 -6.37 6.42 -16.30
N PRO A 29 -6.82 6.27 -17.56
CA PRO A 29 -7.02 4.95 -18.18
C PRO A 29 -5.72 4.17 -18.40
N LEU A 30 -4.55 4.81 -18.28
CA LEU A 30 -3.23 4.16 -18.33
C LEU A 30 -3.08 3.09 -17.23
N PHE A 31 -3.48 3.38 -15.99
CA PHE A 31 -3.34 2.44 -14.87
C PHE A 31 -4.34 1.28 -14.97
N SER A 32 -5.49 1.52 -15.59
CA SER A 32 -6.46 0.46 -15.92
C SER A 32 -5.91 -0.44 -17.05
N LYS A 33 -5.28 0.15 -18.08
CA LYS A 33 -4.72 -0.57 -19.23
C LYS A 33 -3.60 -1.54 -18.87
N TYR A 34 -2.79 -1.23 -17.86
CA TYR A 34 -1.70 -2.10 -17.38
C TYR A 34 -2.10 -2.99 -16.19
N ALA A 35 -3.38 -3.07 -15.84
CA ALA A 35 -3.89 -3.83 -14.71
C ALA A 35 -3.17 -3.54 -13.37
N ILE A 36 -2.62 -2.32 -13.20
CA ILE A 36 -1.87 -1.96 -12.00
C ILE A 36 -2.88 -1.82 -10.83
N PRO A 37 -2.70 -2.57 -9.73
CA PRO A 37 -3.60 -2.48 -8.59
C PRO A 37 -3.56 -1.09 -7.95
N SER A 38 -4.73 -0.58 -7.52
CA SER A 38 -4.84 0.70 -6.82
C SER A 38 -3.90 0.85 -5.60
N PRO A 39 -3.66 -0.20 -4.78
CA PRO A 39 -2.70 -0.14 -3.69
C PRO A 39 -1.26 0.19 -4.13
N VAL A 40 -0.83 -0.30 -5.29
CA VAL A 40 0.52 -0.05 -5.82
C VAL A 40 0.66 1.42 -6.22
N ILE A 41 -0.37 1.99 -6.86
CA ILE A 41 -0.40 3.40 -7.26
C ILE A 41 -0.31 4.31 -6.03
N GLY A 42 -1.11 4.03 -5.00
CA GLY A 42 -1.07 4.77 -3.74
C GLY A 42 0.29 4.68 -3.04
N GLY A 43 0.88 3.48 -3.02
CA GLY A 43 2.21 3.24 -2.44
C GLY A 43 3.33 3.95 -3.19
N LEU A 44 3.29 4.00 -4.53
CA LEU A 44 4.27 4.73 -5.34
C LEU A 44 4.23 6.23 -5.06
N ILE A 45 3.03 6.82 -4.99
CA ILE A 45 2.84 8.23 -4.65
C ILE A 45 3.41 8.52 -3.26
N PHE A 46 3.07 7.68 -2.28
CA PHE A 46 3.62 7.81 -0.94
C PHE A 46 5.14 7.71 -0.91
N SER A 47 5.73 6.76 -1.66
CA SER A 47 7.18 6.55 -1.71
C SER A 47 7.92 7.76 -2.29
N ILE A 48 7.39 8.37 -3.36
CA ILE A 48 7.96 9.60 -3.95
C ILE A 48 7.89 10.76 -2.95
N ILE A 49 6.75 10.96 -2.29
CA ILE A 49 6.59 11.99 -1.26
C ILE A 49 7.58 11.75 -0.11
N HIS A 50 7.65 10.51 0.40
CA HIS A 50 8.56 10.14 1.46
C HIS A 50 10.04 10.34 1.08
N MET A 51 10.40 10.04 -0.18
CA MET A 51 11.75 10.27 -0.70
C MET A 51 12.12 11.76 -0.68
N ILE A 52 11.24 12.63 -1.18
CA ILE A 52 11.45 14.09 -1.20
C ILE A 52 11.58 14.62 0.24
N LEU A 53 10.70 14.18 1.14
CA LEU A 53 10.73 14.62 2.54
C LEU A 53 12.00 14.18 3.27
N ARG A 54 12.52 12.99 2.95
CA ARG A 54 13.78 12.48 3.46
C ARG A 54 14.98 13.26 2.88
N GLN A 55 14.96 13.56 1.58
CA GLN A 55 16.03 14.31 0.91
C GLN A 55 16.13 15.75 1.45
N SER A 56 14.99 16.37 1.77
CA SER A 56 14.93 17.71 2.37
C SER A 56 15.25 17.74 3.87
N ASN A 57 15.57 16.59 4.50
CA ASN A 57 15.85 16.45 5.95
C ASN A 57 14.74 16.93 6.90
N ILE A 58 13.51 17.14 6.41
CA ILE A 58 12.39 17.71 7.17
C ILE A 58 11.87 16.65 8.16
N ALA A 59 11.39 15.53 7.62
CA ALA A 59 10.69 14.51 8.39
C ALA A 59 10.99 13.11 7.87
N LEU A 60 11.17 12.17 8.81
CA LEU A 60 11.36 10.75 8.54
C LEU A 60 10.21 10.02 9.22
N PHE A 61 9.34 9.40 8.43
CA PHE A 61 8.17 8.72 8.96
C PHE A 61 8.56 7.32 9.42
N LYS A 62 8.25 6.99 10.68
CA LYS A 62 8.39 5.64 11.22
C LYS A 62 6.99 5.09 11.42
N PHE A 63 6.64 4.11 10.58
CA PHE A 63 5.38 3.40 10.66
C PHE A 63 5.48 2.23 11.62
N ASP A 64 4.36 1.94 12.29
CA ASP A 64 4.20 0.73 13.07
C ASP A 64 3.87 -0.45 12.13
N SER A 65 4.73 -1.47 12.15
CA SER A 65 4.62 -2.65 11.28
C SER A 65 3.86 -3.81 11.91
N THR A 66 3.27 -3.65 13.09
CA THR A 66 2.60 -4.75 13.83
C THR A 66 1.51 -5.43 13.00
N LEU A 67 0.67 -4.66 12.28
CA LEU A 67 -0.37 -5.23 11.43
C LEU A 67 0.12 -5.72 10.07
N GLN A 68 1.34 -5.39 9.66
CA GLN A 68 1.88 -5.81 8.36
C GLN A 68 1.91 -7.34 8.27
N THR A 69 2.49 -7.99 9.29
CA THR A 69 2.58 -9.45 9.36
C THR A 69 1.19 -10.10 9.39
N PHE A 70 0.25 -9.51 10.14
CA PHE A 70 -1.12 -10.02 10.24
C PHE A 70 -1.82 -10.01 8.87
N PHE A 71 -1.76 -8.89 8.13
CA PHE A 71 -2.37 -8.80 6.81
C PHE A 71 -1.65 -9.66 5.76
N GLN A 72 -0.33 -9.84 5.86
CA GLN A 72 0.42 -10.73 4.97
C GLN A 72 0.00 -12.20 5.15
N ILE A 73 -0.11 -12.66 6.40
CA ILE A 73 -0.59 -14.03 6.70
C ILE A 73 -2.01 -14.22 6.17
N MET A 74 -2.90 -13.25 6.41
CA MET A 74 -4.27 -13.30 5.88
C MET A 74 -4.28 -13.37 4.35
N PHE A 75 -3.47 -12.55 3.67
CA PHE A 75 -3.36 -12.55 2.21
C PHE A 75 -2.88 -13.91 1.68
N PHE A 76 -1.78 -14.45 2.21
CA PHE A 76 -1.26 -15.74 1.76
C PHE A 76 -2.20 -16.89 2.09
N CYS A 77 -2.89 -16.83 3.23
CA CYS A 77 -3.93 -17.77 3.60
C CYS A 77 -5.08 -17.76 2.58
N THR A 78 -5.61 -16.58 2.23
CA THR A 78 -6.66 -16.44 1.20
C THR A 78 -6.19 -16.89 -0.18
N VAL A 79 -4.96 -16.56 -0.59
CA VAL A 79 -4.39 -17.01 -1.87
C VAL A 79 -4.22 -18.54 -1.87
N GLY A 80 -3.75 -19.12 -0.78
CA GLY A 80 -3.60 -20.57 -0.61
C GLY A 80 -4.95 -21.30 -0.63
N PHE A 81 -6.01 -20.73 -0.05
CA PHE A 81 -7.36 -21.29 -0.12
C PHE A 81 -8.04 -21.09 -1.48
N ASN A 82 -7.68 -20.04 -2.24
CA ASN A 82 -8.15 -19.86 -3.62
C ASN A 82 -7.43 -20.78 -4.62
N ALA A 83 -6.35 -21.44 -4.22
CA ALA A 83 -5.71 -22.46 -5.06
C ALA A 83 -6.60 -23.70 -5.09
N SER A 84 -7.37 -23.88 -6.17
CA SER A 84 -8.10 -25.11 -6.44
C SER A 84 -7.21 -26.10 -7.18
N LEU A 85 -7.38 -27.40 -6.90
CA LEU A 85 -6.69 -28.47 -7.65
C LEU A 85 -7.07 -28.45 -9.15
N GLU A 86 -8.24 -27.91 -9.50
CA GLU A 86 -8.67 -27.66 -10.89
C GLU A 86 -7.81 -26.62 -11.63
N MET A 87 -7.13 -25.70 -10.94
CA MET A 87 -6.17 -24.80 -11.61
C MET A 87 -4.81 -25.46 -11.87
N LEU A 88 -4.54 -26.60 -11.22
CA LEU A 88 -3.25 -27.31 -11.29
C LEU A 88 -3.25 -28.44 -12.34
N THR A 89 -4.42 -28.89 -12.79
CA THR A 89 -4.62 -29.94 -13.80
C THR A 89 -5.17 -29.37 -15.09
#